data_AF-A0A2X3C7I2-F1
#
_entry.id   AF-A0A2X3C7I2-F1
#
_cell.length_a   1.000
_cell.length_b   1.000
_cell.length_c   1.000
_cell.angle_alpha   90.00
_cell.angle_beta   90.00
_cell.angle_gamma   90.00
#
_symmetry.space_group_name_H-M   'P 1'
#
loop_
_entity.id
_entity.type
_entity.pdbx_description
1 polymer ?
#
loop_
_entity_poly.entity_id
_entity_poly.type
_entity_poly.pdbx_seq_one_letter_code
_entity_poly.pdbx_strand_id
1 'polypeptide(L)' 'MLDKLAKDDAEKYQTFWKQFGLVLKEGPAEDPSNQEAIAKLLRFATTIPTPPRRPCRWKSMSRG' A
#
# COMPACT_ATOMS: atom_id res chain seq x y z
N MET A 1 -6.76 5.79 14.52
CA MET A 1 -6.18 7.03 13.95
C MET A 1 -5.30 6.75 12.73
N LEU A 2 -4.35 5.81 12.81
CA LEU A 2 -3.53 5.35 11.67
C LEU A 2 -4.35 4.75 10.51
N ASP A 3 -5.45 4.05 10.82
CA ASP A 3 -6.37 3.50 9.80
C ASP A 3 -7.04 4.59 8.94
N LYS A 4 -7.27 5.79 9.48
CA LYS A 4 -7.81 6.92 8.72
C LYS A 4 -6.74 7.52 7.80
N LEU A 5 -5.54 7.75 8.31
CA LEU A 5 -4.39 8.21 7.50
C LEU A 5 -4.06 7.27 6.34
N ALA A 6 -4.18 5.96 6.54
CA ALA A 6 -3.99 4.96 5.49
C ALA A 6 -5.06 5.02 4.39
N LYS A 7 -6.26 5.54 4.68
CA LYS A 7 -7.38 5.70 3.75
C LYS A 7 -7.40 7.06 3.06
N ASP A 8 -7.05 8.12 3.80
CA ASP A 8 -7.16 9.50 3.33
C ASP A 8 -5.91 9.96 2.55
N ASP A 9 -4.70 9.56 2.94
CA ASP A 9 -3.44 10.10 2.39
C ASP A 9 -2.36 9.02 2.19
N ALA A 10 -2.39 8.36 1.03
CA ALA A 10 -1.43 7.31 0.70
C ALA A 10 0.04 7.78 0.65
N GLU A 11 0.29 9.04 0.28
CA GLU A 11 1.65 9.61 0.19
C GLU A 11 2.29 9.87 1.55
N LYS A 12 1.51 10.42 2.49
CA LYS A 12 1.95 10.62 3.88
C LYS A 12 2.17 9.26 4.55
N TYR A 13 1.27 8.31 4.30
CA TYR A 13 1.41 6.95 4.82
C TYR A 13 2.64 6.24 4.26
N GLN A 14 3.01 6.46 2.99
CA GLN A 14 4.26 5.94 2.43
C GLN A 14 5.49 6.50 3.14
N THR A 15 5.52 7.80 3.41
CA THR A 15 6.65 8.43 4.11
C THR A 15 6.76 7.92 5.54
N PHE A 16 5.62 7.80 6.23
CA PHE A 16 5.52 7.16 7.54
C PHE A 16 6.01 5.70 7.50
N TRP A 17 5.56 4.91 6.52
CA TRP A 17 5.96 3.51 6.37
C TRP A 17 7.46 3.35 6.12
N LYS A 18 8.08 4.27 5.36
CA LYS A 18 9.54 4.27 5.14
C LYS A 18 10.34 4.57 6.41
N GLN A 19 9.81 5.39 7.32
CA GLN A 19 10.51 5.77 8.55
C GLN A 19 10.23 4.80 9.70
N PHE A 20 8.98 4.33 9.84
CA PHE A 20 8.51 3.54 10.97
C PHE A 20 8.26 2.05 10.64
N GLY A 21 8.48 1.62 9.40
CA GLY A 21 8.24 0.24 8.98
C GLY A 21 9.14 -0.81 9.64
N LEU A 22 10.30 -0.41 10.17
CA LEU A 22 11.15 -1.28 11.01
C LEU A 22 10.56 -1.42 12.41
N VAL A 23 10.21 -0.30 13.06
CA VAL A 23 9.62 -0.28 14.41
C VAL A 23 8.26 -1.01 14.44
N LEU A 24 7.46 -0.86 13.38
CA LEU A 24 6.18 -1.57 13.25
C LEU A 24 6.31 -3.08 13.10
N LYS A 25 7.50 -3.59 12.72
CA LYS A 25 7.76 -5.04 12.66
C LYS A 25 8.17 -5.63 14.01
N GLU A 26 8.66 -4.80 14.92
CA GLU A 26 8.96 -5.19 16.32
C GLU A 26 7.68 -5.19 17.20
N GLY A 27 6.69 -4.35 16.87
CA GLY A 27 5.44 -4.21 17.63
C GLY A 27 4.64 -5.50 17.89
N PRO A 28 4.52 -6.45 16.94
CA PRO A 28 3.88 -7.75 17.16
C PRO A 28 4.55 -8.60 18.24
N ALA A 29 5.87 -8.43 18.47
CA ALA A 29 6.61 -9.17 19.47
C ALA A 29 6.46 -8.55 20.88
N GLU A 30 6.30 -7.23 20.96
CA GLU A 30 6.19 -6.49 22.22
C GLU A 30 4.75 -6.45 22.76
N ASP A 31 3.74 -6.42 21.88
CA ASP A 31 2.32 -6.40 22.25
C ASP A 31 1.48 -7.36 21.38
N PRO A 32 1.29 -8.62 21.85
CA PRO A 32 0.50 -9.61 21.11
C PRO A 32 -0.98 -9.27 21.02
N SER A 33 -1.52 -8.45 21.94
CA SER A 33 -2.94 -8.09 21.97
C SER A 33 -3.33 -7.14 20.84
N ASN A 34 -2.38 -6.38 20.30
CA ASN A 34 -2.60 -5.45 19.18
C ASN A 34 -2.11 -5.97 17.82
N GLN A 35 -1.68 -7.23 17.74
CA GLN A 35 -1.17 -7.86 16.52
C GLN A 35 -2.13 -7.72 15.33
N GLU A 36 -3.43 -7.94 15.53
CA GLU A 36 -4.42 -7.90 14.44
C GLU A 36 -4.62 -6.49 13.87
N ALA A 37 -4.51 -5.46 14.70
CA ALA A 37 -4.61 -4.07 14.27
C ALA A 37 -3.35 -3.63 13.50
N ILE A 38 -2.18 -4.07 13.97
CA ILE A 38 -0.88 -3.79 13.33
C ILE A 38 -0.77 -4.54 12.00
N ALA A 39 -1.20 -5.80 11.93
CA ALA A 39 -1.14 -6.62 10.72
C ALA A 39 -1.91 -5.99 9.53
N LYS A 40 -3.06 -5.34 9.80
CA LYS A 40 -3.85 -4.64 8.77
C LYS A 40 -3.16 -3.40 8.20
N LEU A 41 -2.19 -2.84 8.92
CA LEU A 41 -1.42 -1.66 8.54
C LEU A 41 -0.16 -2.02 7.73
N LEU A 42 0.26 -3.29 7.75
CA LEU A 42 1.46 -3.75 7.03
C LEU A 42 1.23 -3.72 5.51
N ARG A 43 2.20 -3.18 4.78
CA ARG A 43 2.22 -3.20 3.31
C ARG A 43 3.41 -4.02 2.82
N PHE A 44 3.14 -4.96 1.91
CA PHE A 44 4.13 -5.86 1.34
C PHE A 44 4.35 -5.55 -0.14
N ALA A 45 5.60 -5.58 -0.58
CA ALA A 45 5.92 -5.57 -2.00
C ALA A 45 5.53 -6.92 -2.59
N THR A 46 4.60 -6.93 -3.55
CA THR A 46 4.24 -8.13 -4.30
C THR A 46 5.08 -8.20 -5.58
N THR A 47 5.36 -9.40 -6.04
CA THR A 47 6.12 -9.67 -7.28
C THR A 47 5.30 -9.42 -8.56
N ILE A 48 4.02 -9.04 -8.43
CA ILE A 48 3.15 -8.73 -9.56
C ILE A 48 3.50 -7.32 -10.05
N PRO A 49 4.07 -7.17 -11.26
CA PRO A 49 4.25 -5.84 -11.82
C PRO A 49 2.87 -5.24 -12.06
N THR A 50 2.60 -4.08 -11.45
CA THR A 50 1.45 -3.25 -11.79
C THR A 50 1.42 -3.08 -13.30
N PRO A 51 0.36 -3.56 -13.99
CA PRO A 51 0.35 -3.52 -15.44
C PRO A 51 0.48 -2.05 -15.87
N PRO A 52 1.36 -1.74 -16.84
CA PRO A 52 1.40 -0.41 -17.39
C PRO A 52 -0.01 -0.09 -17.90
N ARG A 53 -0.59 1.02 -17.44
CA ARG A 53 -1.85 1.55 -17.97
C ARG A 53 -1.64 1.86 -19.45
N ARG A 54 -1.85 0.87 -20.31
CA ARG A 54 -1.87 1.10 -21.76
C ARG A 54 -3.13 1.92 -22.05
N PRO A 55 -3.03 3.11 -22.65
CA PRO A 55 -4.21 3.72 -23.23
C PRO A 55 -4.69 2.79 -24.35
N CYS A 56 -5.96 2.40 -24.31
CA CYS A 56 -6.61 1.57 -25.31
C CYS A 56 -6.54 2.24 -26.70
N ARG A 57 -5.44 1.98 -27.43
CA ARG A 57 -5.21 2.44 -28.81
C ARG A 57 -5.94 1.51 -29.79
N TRP A 58 -7.26 1.51 -29.75
CA TRP A 58 -8.08 0.74 -30.71
C TRP A 58 -9.11 1.60 -31.48
N LYS A 59 -9.37 2.83 -31.06
CA LYS A 59 -10.47 3.65 -31.61
C LYS A 59 -10.15 4.44 -32.89
N SER A 60 -9.26 3.96 -33.77
CA SER A 60 -8.95 4.68 -35.01
C SER A 60 -8.60 3.80 -36.21
N MET A 61 -9.21 2.62 -36.35
CA MET A 61 -9.07 1.80 -37.56
C MET A 61 -10.44 1.29 -38.06
N SER A 62 -11.40 2.21 -38.13
CA SER A 62 -12.64 2.05 -38.90
C SER A 62 -12.92 3.34 -39.66
N ARG A 63 -12.02 3.65 -40.59
CA ARG A 63 -12.27 4.50 -41.76
C ARG A 63 -11.42 3.91 -42.88
N GLY A 64 -12.10 3.35 -43.88
CA GLY A 64 -11.56 2.56 -44.98
C GLY A 64 -12.63 1.59 -45.42
#